data_AF-A0A6N7QYA3-F1
#
_entry.id   AF-A0A6N7QYA3-F1
#
_cell.length_a   1.000
_cell.length_b   1.000
_cell.length_c   1.000
_cell.angle_alpha   90.00
_cell.angle_beta   90.00
_cell.angle_gamma   90.00
#
_symmetry.space_group_name_H-M   'P 1'
#
loop_
_entity.id
_entity.type
_entity.pdbx_description
1 polymer ?
#
loop_
_entity_poly.entity_id
_entity_poly.type
_entity_poly.pdbx_seq_one_letter_code
_entity_poly.pdbx_strand_id
1 'polypeptide(L)'
;MPAKLKQHIPPIMHGVIEFIGFFPVFLIIGILVFAEPDLYYWFLSLLLLFTVSYFVRCWLNNRGKVLISAAVITMIISWSVSPTIWAFIPGLLFSLVISYRGIQHAENEWQDILPSRIFWAVSMPVYFVGYLVFINIDSLEGYQHWISYPGFLFIIIMLFITNQEHLHKESLAKDKQKKMAPEIIKLNRVYLIITLLVVFAITNFQVVQSALYHGVRSIIQSIMWLASLSENDNEIIEEPQQANEMPAFPTAEEQEPSRFAELMDALTYIMGLVLVAILILLFIAILFKKFRRLLIRAILSLWRMIQQVFGKKHVAETATDYQDEKENLFDWKKWRKENQEKITEAFRQITKRKPKFERLTNEEKVRFLYRRIARDVKKQEKWRESLTAHEVLALTEKNQQLELLETLYDNVRYGKGIIRQDNLQQLQEIWRYMNFNK
;
A
#
# COMPACT_ATOMS: atom_id res chain seq x y z
N MET A 1 17.88 -20.95 32.28
CA MET A 1 16.78 -19.94 32.18
C MET A 1 17.04 -18.77 31.21
N PRO A 2 18.26 -18.21 30.97
CA PRO A 2 18.42 -17.02 30.13
C PRO A 2 18.25 -17.27 28.61
N ALA A 3 18.31 -18.53 28.15
CA ALA A 3 18.19 -18.88 26.73
C ALA A 3 16.77 -18.70 26.14
N LYS A 4 15.72 -18.88 26.95
CA LYS A 4 14.32 -18.69 26.51
C LYS A 4 13.95 -17.21 26.41
N LEU A 5 14.45 -16.36 27.32
CA LEU A 5 14.15 -14.93 27.30
C LEU A 5 14.70 -14.24 26.04
N LYS A 6 15.89 -14.64 25.58
CA LYS A 6 16.50 -14.10 24.34
C LYS A 6 15.66 -14.36 23.09
N GLN A 7 14.80 -15.38 23.09
CA GLN A 7 13.94 -15.70 21.93
C GLN A 7 12.75 -14.75 21.81
N HIS A 8 12.34 -14.08 22.90
CA HIS A 8 11.19 -13.16 22.92
C HIS A 8 11.58 -11.70 22.64
N ILE A 9 12.87 -11.35 22.73
CA ILE A 9 13.35 -9.99 22.49
C ILE A 9 13.12 -9.53 21.03
N PRO A 10 13.43 -10.33 19.98
CA PRO A 10 13.29 -9.87 18.62
C PRO A 10 11.83 -9.51 18.24
N PRO A 11 10.80 -10.33 18.54
CA PRO A 11 9.41 -9.96 18.26
C PRO A 11 8.93 -8.69 18.99
N ILE A 12 9.41 -8.45 20.20
CA ILE A 12 9.07 -7.24 20.95
C ILE A 12 9.73 -6.01 20.32
N MET A 13 11.00 -6.12 19.92
CA MET A 13 11.71 -5.03 19.24
C MET A 13 11.08 -4.69 17.89
N HIS A 14 10.67 -5.71 17.16
CA HIS A 14 9.86 -5.58 15.97
C HIS A 14 8.55 -4.82 16.20
N GLY A 15 7.81 -5.13 17.28
CA GLY A 15 6.63 -4.36 17.68
C GLY A 15 6.93 -2.88 17.95
N VAL A 16 8.03 -2.59 18.67
CA VAL A 16 8.48 -1.21 18.90
C VAL A 16 8.84 -0.51 17.59
N ILE A 17 9.46 -1.22 16.66
CA ILE A 17 9.78 -0.69 15.33
C ILE A 17 8.50 -0.40 14.52
N GLU A 18 7.48 -1.26 14.55
CA GLU A 18 6.16 -0.95 13.95
C GLU A 18 5.56 0.29 14.58
N PHE A 19 5.63 0.39 15.91
CA PHE A 19 5.10 1.52 16.65
C PHE A 19 5.76 2.83 16.23
N ILE A 20 7.10 2.85 16.12
CA ILE A 20 7.85 3.98 15.57
C ILE A 20 7.42 4.24 14.12
N GLY A 21 7.35 3.23 13.26
CA GLY A 21 7.00 3.42 11.84
C GLY A 21 5.63 4.07 11.61
N PHE A 22 4.66 3.81 12.48
CA PHE A 22 3.31 4.36 12.42
C PHE A 22 3.05 5.48 13.44
N PHE A 23 4.10 5.96 14.11
CA PHE A 23 3.98 6.94 15.19
C PHE A 23 3.19 8.21 14.83
N PRO A 24 3.38 8.84 13.64
CA PRO A 24 2.61 10.04 13.28
C PRO A 24 1.10 9.81 13.28
N VAL A 25 0.65 8.61 12.89
CA VAL A 25 -0.77 8.26 12.89
C VAL A 25 -1.27 8.12 14.33
N PHE A 26 -0.53 7.42 15.18
CA PHE A 26 -0.88 7.30 16.59
C PHE A 26 -0.89 8.65 17.29
N LEU A 27 0.05 9.54 16.97
CA LEU A 27 0.15 10.87 17.56
C LEU A 27 -1.05 11.75 17.20
N ILE A 28 -1.46 11.79 15.93
CA ILE A 28 -2.66 12.55 15.51
C ILE A 28 -3.89 12.05 16.26
N ILE A 29 -4.10 10.75 16.31
CA ILE A 29 -5.26 10.17 16.99
C ILE A 29 -5.18 10.44 18.49
N GLY A 30 -3.99 10.30 19.06
CA GLY A 30 -3.72 10.59 20.46
C GLY A 30 -4.15 12.02 20.81
N ILE A 31 -3.66 13.01 20.08
CA ILE A 31 -3.96 14.44 20.35
C ILE A 31 -5.44 14.76 20.15
N LEU A 32 -6.09 14.15 19.14
CA LEU A 32 -7.51 14.41 18.87
C LEU A 32 -8.45 13.80 19.92
N VAL A 33 -8.00 12.76 20.63
CA VAL A 33 -8.85 11.90 21.46
C VAL A 33 -8.53 12.04 22.95
N PHE A 34 -7.25 12.24 23.28
CA PHE A 34 -6.72 12.28 24.64
C PHE A 34 -6.02 13.62 24.89
N ALA A 35 -6.40 14.26 25.99
CA ALA A 35 -5.66 15.41 26.52
C ALA A 35 -4.44 14.94 27.32
N GLU A 36 -3.49 15.84 27.57
CA GLU A 36 -2.43 15.58 28.54
C GLU A 36 -3.03 15.61 29.96
N PRO A 37 -2.70 14.65 30.85
CA PRO A 37 -1.65 13.62 30.74
C PRO A 37 -2.10 12.25 30.15
N ASP A 38 -3.39 12.05 29.86
CA ASP A 38 -3.95 10.75 29.43
C ASP A 38 -3.33 10.23 28.12
N LEU A 39 -2.87 11.13 27.26
CA LEU A 39 -2.11 10.82 26.05
C LEU A 39 -0.91 9.88 26.32
N TYR A 40 -0.14 10.15 27.38
CA TYR A 40 1.03 9.36 27.74
C TYR A 40 0.65 7.96 28.22
N TYR A 41 -0.39 7.87 29.05
CA TYR A 41 -0.92 6.59 29.52
C TYR A 41 -1.47 5.76 28.37
N TRP A 42 -2.09 6.40 27.38
CA TRP A 42 -2.55 5.73 26.18
C TRP A 42 -1.40 5.13 25.36
N PHE A 43 -0.34 5.88 25.07
CA PHE A 43 0.82 5.32 24.37
C PHE A 43 1.47 4.16 25.13
N LEU A 44 1.64 4.30 26.44
CA LEU A 44 2.19 3.24 27.29
C LEU A 44 1.29 2.00 27.25
N SER A 45 -0.04 2.18 27.26
CA SER A 45 -1.01 1.09 27.18
C SER A 45 -0.90 0.32 25.88
N LEU A 46 -0.62 0.99 24.75
CA LEU A 46 -0.46 0.31 23.45
C LEU A 46 0.76 -0.61 23.44
N LEU A 47 1.90 -0.14 23.96
CA LEU A 47 3.11 -0.97 24.07
C LEU A 47 2.91 -2.14 25.04
N LEU A 48 2.24 -1.89 26.16
CA LEU A 48 1.91 -2.93 27.14
C LEU A 48 0.95 -3.97 26.53
N LEU A 49 -0.10 -3.53 25.84
CA LEU A 49 -1.05 -4.42 25.18
C LEU A 49 -0.40 -5.30 24.11
N PHE A 50 0.51 -4.73 23.33
CA PHE A 50 1.28 -5.51 22.35
C PHE A 50 2.05 -6.65 23.03
N THR A 51 2.82 -6.33 24.08
CA THR A 51 3.66 -7.30 24.79
C THR A 51 2.84 -8.34 25.54
N VAL A 52 1.78 -7.94 26.24
CA VAL A 52 0.88 -8.86 26.94
C VAL A 52 0.21 -9.80 25.94
N SER A 53 -0.30 -9.29 24.82
CA SER A 53 -0.98 -10.13 23.82
C SER A 53 -0.05 -11.13 23.14
N TYR A 54 1.22 -10.75 22.94
CA TYR A 54 2.28 -11.66 22.52
C TYR A 54 2.47 -12.81 23.52
N PHE A 55 2.63 -12.50 24.82
CA PHE A 55 2.83 -13.52 25.85
C PHE A 55 1.60 -14.40 26.08
N VAL A 56 0.39 -13.82 26.02
CA VAL A 56 -0.88 -14.57 26.07
C VAL A 56 -0.93 -15.60 24.95
N ARG A 57 -0.49 -15.26 23.74
CA ARG A 57 -0.40 -16.23 22.64
C ARG A 57 0.65 -17.31 22.89
N CYS A 58 1.79 -16.97 23.48
CA CYS A 58 2.80 -17.97 23.85
C CYS A 58 2.32 -18.94 24.94
N TRP A 59 1.42 -18.50 25.84
CA TRP A 59 0.89 -19.32 26.92
C TRP A 59 -0.26 -20.22 26.44
N LEU A 60 -1.19 -19.67 25.66
CA LEU A 60 -2.41 -20.38 25.25
C LEU A 60 -2.29 -20.98 23.86
N ASN A 61 -2.50 -22.30 23.77
CA ASN A 61 -2.40 -23.02 22.51
C ASN A 61 -3.61 -22.80 21.58
N ASN A 62 -4.81 -22.62 22.14
CA ASN A 62 -6.04 -22.43 21.36
C ASN A 62 -6.25 -20.96 20.94
N ARG A 63 -6.26 -20.71 19.63
CA ARG A 63 -6.43 -19.39 19.03
C ARG A 63 -7.72 -18.66 19.47
N GLY A 64 -8.83 -19.38 19.64
CA GLY A 64 -10.09 -18.78 20.08
C GLY A 64 -10.00 -18.24 21.51
N LYS A 65 -9.39 -19.03 22.42
CA LYS A 65 -9.18 -18.60 23.81
C LYS A 65 -8.23 -17.40 23.88
N VAL A 66 -7.18 -17.39 23.07
CA VAL A 66 -6.24 -16.25 22.97
C VAL A 66 -6.98 -14.98 22.56
N LEU A 67 -7.80 -15.02 21.50
CA LEU A 67 -8.52 -13.84 21.01
C LEU A 67 -9.50 -13.31 22.05
N ILE A 68 -10.22 -14.19 22.75
CA ILE A 68 -11.15 -13.79 23.81
C ILE A 68 -10.38 -13.17 24.98
N SER A 69 -9.30 -13.81 25.45
CA SER A 69 -8.50 -13.26 26.56
C SER A 69 -7.87 -11.91 26.19
N ALA A 70 -7.33 -11.79 24.97
CA ALA A 70 -6.73 -10.56 24.49
C ALA A 70 -7.77 -9.44 24.36
N ALA A 71 -8.98 -9.75 23.86
CA ALA A 71 -10.07 -8.77 23.77
C ALA A 71 -10.53 -8.29 25.16
N VAL A 72 -10.66 -9.19 26.13
CA VAL A 72 -11.03 -8.84 27.52
C VAL A 72 -9.95 -7.96 28.16
N ILE A 73 -8.67 -8.35 28.03
CA ILE A 73 -7.54 -7.56 28.55
C ILE A 73 -7.50 -6.17 27.89
N THR A 74 -7.67 -6.11 26.57
CA THR A 74 -7.75 -4.85 25.84
C THR A 74 -8.90 -3.98 26.33
N MET A 75 -10.08 -4.56 26.55
CA MET A 75 -11.24 -3.81 27.05
C MET A 75 -11.00 -3.23 28.44
N ILE A 76 -10.40 -4.00 29.36
CA ILE A 76 -10.08 -3.55 30.72
C ILE A 76 -9.05 -2.42 30.69
N ILE A 77 -7.97 -2.59 29.92
CA ILE A 77 -6.90 -1.58 29.85
C ILE A 77 -7.41 -0.30 29.17
N SER A 78 -8.14 -0.41 28.05
CA SER A 78 -8.72 0.76 27.38
C SER A 78 -9.73 1.49 28.26
N TRP A 79 -10.51 0.77 29.09
CA TRP A 79 -11.42 1.38 30.05
C TRP A 79 -10.67 2.17 31.14
N SER A 80 -9.57 1.62 31.65
CA SER A 80 -8.77 2.27 32.70
C SER A 80 -8.06 3.53 32.21
N VAL A 81 -7.73 3.62 30.92
CA VAL A 81 -6.94 4.71 30.34
C VAL A 81 -7.82 5.80 29.72
N SER A 82 -9.07 5.47 29.37
CA SER A 82 -9.95 6.42 28.69
C SER A 82 -10.76 7.23 29.69
N PRO A 83 -10.57 8.57 29.78
CA PRO A 83 -11.30 9.41 30.72
C PRO A 83 -12.77 9.59 30.34
N THR A 84 -13.09 9.44 29.04
CA THR A 84 -14.44 9.65 28.50
C THR A 84 -14.85 8.52 27.55
N ILE A 85 -16.16 8.35 27.35
CA ILE A 85 -16.72 7.40 26.37
C ILE A 85 -16.29 7.76 24.94
N TRP A 86 -16.15 9.05 24.63
CA TRP A 86 -15.67 9.52 23.33
C TRP A 86 -14.20 9.16 23.08
N ALA A 87 -13.38 9.12 24.14
CA ALA A 87 -12.02 8.61 24.06
C ALA A 87 -11.94 7.09 24.00
N PHE A 88 -12.85 6.42 24.71
CA PHE A 88 -12.88 4.97 24.83
C PHE A 88 -13.10 4.25 23.50
N ILE A 89 -14.03 4.71 22.66
CA ILE A 89 -14.35 4.03 21.39
C ILE A 89 -13.13 3.97 20.43
N PRO A 90 -12.54 5.10 20.00
CA PRO A 90 -11.37 5.09 19.14
C PRO A 90 -10.16 4.45 19.85
N GLY A 91 -9.97 4.72 21.14
CA GLY A 91 -8.91 4.11 21.94
C GLY A 91 -8.98 2.58 21.91
N LEU A 92 -10.17 2.01 22.17
CA LEU A 92 -10.42 0.57 22.13
C LEU A 92 -10.17 -0.03 20.75
N LEU A 93 -10.63 0.62 19.69
CA LEU A 93 -10.41 0.13 18.31
C LEU A 93 -8.92 0.02 17.98
N PHE A 94 -8.13 1.05 18.31
CA PHE A 94 -6.69 1.02 18.09
C PHE A 94 -5.99 -0.01 19.00
N SER A 95 -6.36 -0.05 20.27
CA SER A 95 -5.86 -1.03 21.23
C SER A 95 -6.15 -2.47 20.79
N LEU A 96 -7.30 -2.76 20.16
CA LEU A 96 -7.64 -4.06 19.60
C LEU A 96 -6.75 -4.43 18.41
N VAL A 97 -6.48 -3.47 17.51
CA VAL A 97 -5.57 -3.68 16.39
C VAL A 97 -4.16 -4.00 16.89
N ILE A 98 -3.66 -3.26 17.87
CA ILE A 98 -2.33 -3.47 18.47
C ILE A 98 -2.25 -4.81 19.22
N SER A 99 -3.28 -5.16 19.96
CA SER A 99 -3.42 -6.46 20.64
C SER A 99 -3.37 -7.62 19.64
N TYR A 100 -4.13 -7.50 18.54
CA TYR A 100 -4.11 -8.49 17.46
C TYR A 100 -2.74 -8.58 16.77
N ARG A 101 -2.04 -7.45 16.59
CA ARG A 101 -0.66 -7.42 16.09
C ARG A 101 0.29 -8.18 17.01
N GLY A 102 0.19 -8.00 18.33
CA GLY A 102 1.00 -8.75 19.31
C GLY A 102 0.83 -10.27 19.16
N ILE A 103 -0.41 -10.74 18.94
CA ILE A 103 -0.69 -12.16 18.66
C ILE A 103 -0.04 -12.61 17.34
N GLN A 104 -0.12 -11.80 16.29
CA GLN A 104 0.48 -12.13 14.99
C GLN A 104 1.98 -12.31 15.06
N HIS A 105 2.69 -11.47 15.83
CA HIS A 105 4.15 -11.57 16.06
C HIS A 105 4.55 -12.80 16.88
N ALA A 106 3.62 -13.42 17.59
CA ALA A 106 3.85 -14.71 18.24
C ALA A 106 3.61 -15.91 17.29
N GLU A 107 2.79 -15.74 16.24
CA GLU A 107 2.42 -16.82 15.31
C GLU A 107 3.28 -16.86 14.04
N ASN A 108 3.76 -15.72 13.57
CA ASN A 108 4.41 -15.58 12.27
C ASN A 108 5.74 -14.85 12.40
N GLU A 109 6.62 -15.06 11.42
CA GLU A 109 7.85 -14.30 11.30
C GLU A 109 7.55 -12.86 10.86
N TRP A 110 8.37 -11.92 11.30
CA TRP A 110 8.27 -10.49 10.96
C TRP A 110 8.07 -10.25 9.45
N GLN A 111 8.85 -10.97 8.64
CA GLN A 111 8.88 -10.78 7.19
C GLN A 111 7.57 -11.19 6.52
N ASP A 112 6.78 -12.07 7.13
CA ASP A 112 5.48 -12.51 6.62
C ASP A 112 4.35 -11.54 6.98
N ILE A 113 4.43 -10.94 8.18
CA ILE A 113 3.43 -9.98 8.66
C ILE A 113 3.58 -8.65 7.93
N LEU A 114 4.81 -8.13 7.91
CA LEU A 114 5.09 -6.82 7.37
C LEU A 114 6.48 -6.78 6.71
N PRO A 115 6.58 -7.20 5.43
CA PRO A 115 7.83 -7.16 4.69
C PRO A 115 8.45 -5.76 4.71
N SER A 116 9.75 -5.66 4.95
CA SER A 116 10.46 -4.37 5.11
C SER A 116 10.28 -3.41 3.92
N ARG A 117 10.11 -3.94 2.70
CA ARG A 117 9.76 -3.15 1.51
C ARG A 117 8.40 -2.46 1.61
N ILE A 118 7.39 -3.18 2.11
CA ILE A 118 6.05 -2.62 2.33
C ILE A 118 6.10 -1.64 3.49
N PHE A 119 6.89 -1.94 4.52
CA PHE A 119 7.05 -1.05 5.66
C PHE A 119 7.63 0.31 5.26
N TRP A 120 8.76 0.31 4.54
CA TRP A 120 9.35 1.52 3.95
C TRP A 120 8.33 2.31 3.11
N ALA A 121 7.62 1.61 2.23
CA ALA A 121 6.68 2.23 1.30
C ALA A 121 5.46 2.88 1.97
N VAL A 122 5.12 2.48 3.20
CA VAL A 122 3.99 3.03 3.94
C VAL A 122 4.46 4.04 4.98
N SER A 123 5.44 3.68 5.81
CA SER A 123 5.88 4.50 6.93
C SER A 123 6.56 5.80 6.48
N MET A 124 7.34 5.79 5.39
CA MET A 124 7.99 7.03 4.91
C MET A 124 6.98 8.07 4.42
N PRO A 125 6.01 7.75 3.55
CA PRO A 125 4.95 8.69 3.23
C PRO A 125 4.14 9.14 4.46
N VAL A 126 3.90 8.25 5.41
CA VAL A 126 3.20 8.60 6.67
C VAL A 126 3.98 9.65 7.46
N TYR A 127 5.30 9.50 7.59
CA TYR A 127 6.15 10.49 8.24
C TYR A 127 6.21 11.80 7.47
N PHE A 128 6.34 11.75 6.15
CA PHE A 128 6.38 12.94 5.31
C PHE A 128 5.07 13.73 5.39
N VAL A 129 3.93 13.07 5.22
CA VAL A 129 2.61 13.70 5.34
C VAL A 129 2.36 14.17 6.77
N GLY A 130 2.71 13.35 7.77
CA GLY A 130 2.61 13.72 9.17
C GLY A 130 3.39 15.01 9.46
N TYR A 131 4.63 15.12 9.01
CA TYR A 131 5.43 16.33 9.18
C TYR A 131 4.76 17.55 8.54
N LEU A 132 4.25 17.42 7.29
CA LEU A 132 3.53 18.52 6.63
C LEU A 132 2.26 18.92 7.37
N VAL A 133 1.50 17.97 7.92
CA VAL A 133 0.29 18.27 8.68
C VAL A 133 0.64 19.03 9.96
N PHE A 134 1.72 18.66 10.64
CA PHE A 134 2.09 19.26 11.93
C PHE A 134 2.72 20.65 11.79
N ILE A 135 3.38 20.95 10.66
CA ILE A 135 3.93 22.30 10.43
C ILE A 135 2.89 23.29 9.91
N ASN A 136 1.81 22.83 9.26
CA ASN A 136 0.80 23.70 8.65
C ASN A 136 -0.44 23.92 9.54
N ILE A 137 -0.51 23.30 10.71
CA ILE A 137 -1.64 23.43 11.62
C ILE A 137 -1.12 23.96 12.95
N ASP A 138 -1.48 25.20 13.29
CA ASP A 138 -0.99 25.92 14.48
C ASP A 138 -1.20 25.11 15.78
N SER A 139 -2.30 24.37 15.89
CA SER A 139 -2.57 23.54 17.07
C SER A 139 -1.68 22.30 17.21
N LEU A 140 -0.92 21.94 16.16
CA LEU A 140 -0.03 20.78 16.12
C LEU A 140 1.46 21.16 16.10
N GLU A 141 1.79 22.45 15.96
CA GLU A 141 3.17 22.93 15.86
C GLU A 141 4.02 22.49 17.06
N GLY A 142 3.45 22.54 18.27
CA GLY A 142 4.10 22.10 19.52
C GLY A 142 4.51 20.62 19.54
N TYR A 143 3.97 19.80 18.63
CA TYR A 143 4.27 18.38 18.51
C TYR A 143 5.22 18.05 17.34
N GLN A 144 5.74 19.05 16.62
CA GLN A 144 6.63 18.83 15.47
C GLN A 144 7.87 17.98 15.85
N HIS A 145 8.51 18.28 16.98
CA HIS A 145 9.68 17.53 17.46
C HIS A 145 9.37 16.06 17.77
N TRP A 146 8.13 15.76 18.14
CA TRP A 146 7.67 14.39 18.42
C TRP A 146 7.58 13.55 17.15
N ILE A 147 7.47 14.16 15.98
CA ILE A 147 7.55 13.44 14.70
C ILE A 147 8.99 13.39 14.19
N SER A 148 9.72 14.50 14.31
CA SER A 148 11.07 14.62 13.76
C SER A 148 12.06 13.63 14.37
N TYR A 149 12.11 13.51 15.71
CA TYR A 149 13.09 12.60 16.35
C TYR A 149 12.78 11.11 16.08
N PRO A 150 11.56 10.61 16.28
CA PRO A 150 11.23 9.23 15.94
C PRO A 150 11.33 8.94 14.44
N GLY A 151 11.04 9.92 13.57
CA GLY A 151 11.18 9.78 12.12
C GLY A 151 12.64 9.65 11.68
N PHE A 152 13.54 10.46 12.26
CA PHE A 152 14.98 10.30 12.03
C PHE A 152 15.49 8.96 12.55
N LEU A 153 15.10 8.59 13.77
CA LEU A 153 15.43 7.29 14.37
C LEU A 153 14.91 6.12 13.51
N PHE A 154 13.70 6.24 12.97
CA PHE A 154 13.08 5.27 12.08
C PHE A 154 13.93 5.03 10.83
N ILE A 155 14.39 6.10 10.17
CA ILE A 155 15.24 6.02 8.98
C ILE A 155 16.53 5.26 9.30
N ILE A 156 17.19 5.59 10.42
CA ILE A 156 18.42 4.91 10.86
C ILE A 156 18.15 3.41 11.03
N ILE A 157 17.15 3.06 11.83
CA ILE A 157 16.80 1.66 12.13
C ILE A 157 16.49 0.90 10.83
N MET A 158 15.68 1.48 9.97
CA MET A 158 15.27 0.85 8.73
C MET A 158 16.43 0.67 7.74
N LEU A 159 17.41 1.58 7.73
CA LEU A 159 18.62 1.44 6.94
C LEU A 159 19.42 0.21 7.41
N PHE A 160 19.57 0.01 8.73
CA PHE A 160 20.20 -1.19 9.28
C PHE A 160 19.45 -2.48 8.95
N ILE A 161 18.12 -2.49 9.10
CA ILE A 161 17.28 -3.66 8.79
C ILE A 161 17.39 -4.03 7.31
N THR A 162 17.24 -3.04 6.43
CA THR A 162 17.28 -3.24 4.97
C THR A 162 18.65 -3.72 4.53
N ASN A 163 19.73 -3.13 5.07
CA ASN A 163 21.09 -3.55 4.78
C ASN A 163 21.37 -5.00 5.22
N GLN A 164 20.90 -5.40 6.41
CA GLN A 164 21.00 -6.79 6.86
C GLN A 164 20.22 -7.75 5.95
N GLU A 165 19.00 -7.38 5.54
CA GLU A 165 18.21 -8.20 4.61
C GLU A 165 18.89 -8.35 3.25
N HIS A 166 19.53 -7.31 2.72
CA HIS A 166 20.29 -7.38 1.48
C HIS A 166 21.48 -8.33 1.62
N LEU A 167 22.27 -8.23 2.69
CA LEU A 167 23.35 -9.19 2.94
C LEU A 167 22.86 -10.64 3.02
N HIS A 168 21.73 -10.87 3.71
CA HIS A 168 21.16 -12.21 3.82
C HIS A 168 20.73 -12.77 2.47
N LYS A 169 20.12 -11.95 1.61
CA LYS A 169 19.71 -12.36 0.24
C LYS A 169 20.91 -12.67 -0.64
N GLU A 170 21.95 -11.83 -0.62
CA GLU A 170 23.15 -12.03 -1.44
C GLU A 170 23.99 -13.23 -0.98
N SER A 171 24.03 -13.50 0.33
CA SER A 171 24.72 -14.68 0.87
C SER A 171 24.03 -16.00 0.53
N LEU A 172 22.69 -16.02 0.46
CA LEU A 172 21.91 -17.22 0.11
C LEU A 172 21.99 -17.55 -1.39
N ALA A 173 22.24 -16.55 -2.24
CA ALA A 173 22.43 -16.74 -3.67
C ALA A 173 23.77 -17.41 -4.02
N LYS A 174 24.77 -17.30 -3.14
CA LYS A 174 26.13 -17.84 -3.37
C LYS A 174 26.40 -19.20 -2.73
N ASP A 175 25.74 -19.56 -1.64
CA ASP A 175 25.91 -20.90 -1.05
C ASP A 175 24.72 -21.26 -0.16
N LYS A 176 24.00 -22.32 -0.53
CA LYS A 176 22.88 -22.83 0.28
C LYS A 176 23.47 -23.41 1.57
N GLN A 177 23.31 -22.70 2.69
CA GLN A 177 23.50 -23.14 4.09
C GLN A 177 24.78 -22.72 4.85
N LYS A 178 25.57 -21.74 4.42
CA LYS A 178 26.54 -21.12 5.35
C LYS A 178 25.90 -19.96 6.09
N LYS A 179 25.64 -20.13 7.39
CA LYS A 179 25.40 -19.00 8.32
C LYS A 179 26.53 -18.00 8.11
N MET A 180 26.23 -16.78 7.69
CA MET A 180 27.25 -15.73 7.49
C MET A 180 28.11 -15.60 8.73
N ALA A 181 29.43 -15.46 8.54
CA ALA A 181 30.34 -15.21 9.63
C ALA A 181 29.92 -13.93 10.37
N PRO A 182 29.82 -13.95 11.72
CA PRO A 182 29.36 -12.79 12.50
C PRO A 182 30.25 -11.56 12.31
N GLU A 183 31.50 -11.76 11.87
CA GLU A 183 32.46 -10.70 11.54
C GLU A 183 32.02 -9.87 10.33
N ILE A 184 31.44 -10.49 9.29
CA ILE A 184 30.94 -9.79 8.09
C ILE A 184 29.74 -8.90 8.46
N ILE A 185 28.87 -9.38 9.35
CA ILE A 185 27.71 -8.62 9.84
C ILE A 185 28.16 -7.42 10.67
N LYS A 186 29.16 -7.60 11.56
CA LYS A 186 29.74 -6.51 12.36
C LYS A 186 30.40 -5.46 11.47
N LEU A 187 31.19 -5.89 10.48
CA LEU A 187 31.88 -4.99 9.57
C LEU A 187 30.90 -4.17 8.71
N ASN A 188 29.84 -4.78 8.21
CA ASN A 188 28.79 -4.05 7.49
C ASN A 188 28.04 -3.05 8.39
N ARG A 189 27.81 -3.40 9.67
CA ARG A 189 27.23 -2.46 10.64
C ARG A 189 28.16 -1.27 10.87
N VAL A 190 29.47 -1.49 10.96
CA VAL A 190 30.48 -0.41 11.08
C VAL A 190 30.48 0.46 9.84
N TYR A 191 30.49 -0.11 8.63
CA TYR A 191 30.42 0.68 7.40
C TYR A 191 29.18 1.55 7.33
N LEU A 192 28.01 1.01 7.70
CA LEU A 192 26.77 1.79 7.73
C LEU A 192 26.85 2.94 8.74
N ILE A 193 27.37 2.70 9.95
CA ILE A 193 27.57 3.76 10.95
C ILE A 193 28.51 4.85 10.40
N ILE A 194 29.62 4.46 9.78
CA ILE A 194 30.56 5.40 9.17
C ILE A 194 29.89 6.20 8.06
N THR A 195 29.13 5.55 7.17
CA THR A 195 28.38 6.24 6.10
C THR A 195 27.36 7.21 6.68
N LEU A 196 26.63 6.82 7.73
CA LEU A 196 25.69 7.70 8.40
C LEU A 196 26.38 8.91 9.03
N LEU A 197 27.54 8.69 9.66
CA LEU A 197 28.36 9.75 10.27
C LEU A 197 28.88 10.71 9.20
N VAL A 198 29.36 10.18 8.06
CA VAL A 198 29.81 10.98 6.91
C VAL A 198 28.65 11.80 6.33
N VAL A 199 27.48 11.19 6.09
CA VAL A 199 26.30 11.91 5.61
C VAL A 199 25.90 12.99 6.60
N PHE A 200 25.85 12.68 7.90
CA PHE A 200 25.55 13.64 8.96
C PHE A 200 26.55 14.81 8.99
N ALA A 201 27.85 14.53 8.83
CA ALA A 201 28.89 15.53 8.80
C ALA A 201 28.81 16.44 7.58
N ILE A 202 28.42 15.90 6.43
CA ILE A 202 28.20 16.67 5.20
C ILE A 202 26.93 17.53 5.32
N THR A 203 25.82 16.97 5.81
CA THR A 203 24.53 17.69 5.91
C THR A 203 24.53 18.73 7.01
N ASN A 204 25.30 18.53 8.09
CA ASN A 204 25.40 19.45 9.23
C ASN A 204 26.81 20.02 9.36
N PHE A 205 27.42 20.38 8.24
CA PHE A 205 28.81 20.87 8.21
C PHE A 205 29.05 22.03 9.18
N GLN A 206 28.09 22.95 9.33
CA GLN A 206 28.19 24.06 10.28
C GLN A 206 28.22 23.59 11.75
N VAL A 207 27.42 22.58 12.10
CA VAL A 207 27.38 21.99 13.45
C VAL A 207 28.65 21.19 13.73
N VAL A 208 29.19 20.48 12.73
CA VAL A 208 30.47 19.77 12.88
C VAL A 208 31.63 20.75 12.99
N GLN A 209 31.62 21.84 12.22
CA GLN A 209 32.62 22.89 12.31
C GLN A 209 32.61 23.55 13.70
N SER A 210 31.43 23.87 14.25
CA SER A 210 31.34 24.42 15.59
C SER A 210 31.75 23.41 16.66
N ALA A 211 31.34 22.14 16.56
CA ALA A 211 31.75 21.09 17.49
C ALA A 211 33.26 20.83 17.46
N LEU A 212 33.89 20.83 16.28
CA LEU A 212 35.35 20.73 16.14
C LEU A 212 36.06 21.96 16.71
N TYR A 213 35.55 23.16 16.42
CA TYR A 213 36.08 24.40 16.97
C TYR A 213 36.03 24.40 18.51
N HIS A 214 34.89 24.02 19.09
CA HIS A 214 34.73 23.89 20.54
C HIS A 214 35.58 22.76 21.12
N GLY A 215 35.70 21.62 20.44
CA GLY A 215 36.54 20.50 20.86
C GLY A 215 38.03 20.87 20.88
N VAL A 216 38.52 21.49 19.81
CA VAL A 216 39.91 21.98 19.73
C VAL A 216 40.15 23.09 20.77
N ARG A 217 39.22 24.04 20.91
CA ARG A 217 39.30 25.07 21.95
C ARG A 217 39.34 24.47 23.36
N SER A 218 38.53 23.45 23.61
CA SER A 218 38.49 22.76 24.90
C SER A 218 39.79 21.98 25.17
N ILE A 219 40.38 21.34 24.15
CA ILE A 219 41.69 20.68 24.26
C ILE A 219 42.79 21.70 24.53
N ILE A 220 42.81 22.82 23.81
CA ILE A 220 43.78 23.90 24.03
C ILE A 220 43.62 24.48 25.44
N GLN A 221 42.39 24.71 25.89
CA GLN A 221 42.10 25.16 27.27
C GLN A 221 42.52 24.12 28.32
N SER A 222 42.32 22.83 28.07
CA SER A 222 42.78 21.77 28.97
C SER A 222 44.31 21.67 29.02
N ILE A 223 45.00 21.88 27.89
CA ILE A 223 46.47 21.92 27.82
C ILE A 223 47.00 23.17 28.51
N MET A 224 46.39 24.34 28.31
CA MET A 224 46.75 25.58 29.01
C MET A 224 46.51 25.46 30.52
N TRP A 225 45.41 24.83 30.93
CA TRP A 225 45.14 24.53 32.34
C TRP A 225 46.18 23.56 32.93
N LEU A 226 46.54 22.51 32.20
CA LEU A 226 47.62 21.58 32.59
C LEU A 226 49.00 22.26 32.65
N ALA A 227 49.27 23.21 31.75
CA ALA A 227 50.50 23.99 31.75
C ALA A 227 50.53 24.99 32.91
N SER A 228 49.40 25.62 33.24
CA SER A 228 49.26 26.53 34.40
C SER A 228 49.39 25.83 35.75
N LEU A 229 49.28 24.49 35.79
CA LEU A 229 49.56 23.69 37.00
C LEU A 229 51.06 23.41 37.19
N SER A 230 51.89 23.64 36.16
CA SER A 230 53.34 23.40 36.20
C SER A 230 54.17 24.67 36.40
N GLU A 231 53.55 25.84 36.38
CA GLU A 231 54.21 27.13 36.54
C GLU A 231 53.76 27.74 37.88
N ASN A 232 54.64 27.64 38.88
CA ASN A 232 54.40 28.21 40.20
C ASN A 232 54.91 29.66 40.20
N ASP A 233 54.00 30.58 40.48
CA ASP A 233 54.15 32.03 40.67
C ASP A 233 54.89 32.81 39.56
N ASN A 234 54.14 33.55 38.75
CA ASN A 234 54.29 35.02 38.69
C ASN A 234 53.05 35.68 38.08
N GLU A 235 52.53 36.64 38.85
CA GLU A 235 51.60 37.72 38.51
C GLU A 235 50.26 37.36 37.86
N ILE A 236 49.21 37.58 38.67
CA ILE A 236 47.84 37.80 38.21
C ILE A 236 47.89 39.04 37.30
N ILE A 237 48.03 38.81 36.01
CA ILE A 237 47.62 39.78 35.00
C ILE A 237 46.10 39.72 35.00
N GLU A 238 45.45 40.75 35.55
CA GLU A 238 44.08 41.08 35.18
C GLU A 238 44.07 41.30 33.66
N GLU A 239 43.76 40.26 32.88
CA GLU A 239 43.28 40.49 31.53
C GLU A 239 42.00 41.33 31.68
N PRO A 240 41.90 42.50 31.03
CA PRO A 240 40.62 43.18 30.96
C PRO A 240 39.64 42.18 30.37
N GLN A 241 38.46 42.04 30.98
CA GLN A 241 37.35 41.33 30.37
C GLN A 241 37.13 41.93 28.97
N GLN A 242 37.74 41.32 27.95
CA GLN A 242 37.27 41.45 26.59
C GLN A 242 35.92 40.76 26.62
N ALA A 243 34.89 41.59 26.81
CA ALA A 243 33.60 41.33 26.24
C ALA A 243 33.88 40.87 24.81
N ASN A 244 33.73 39.56 24.58
CA ASN A 244 33.50 39.05 23.25
C ASN A 244 32.14 39.62 22.83
N GLU A 245 32.11 40.90 22.48
CA GLU A 245 31.20 41.38 21.47
C GLU A 245 31.64 40.65 20.21
N MET A 246 31.03 39.47 19.99
CA MET A 246 30.86 39.01 18.61
C MET A 246 30.38 40.24 17.84
N PRO A 247 31.02 40.62 16.71
CA PRO A 247 30.42 41.62 15.85
C PRO A 247 29.00 41.13 15.61
N ALA A 248 28.02 41.88 16.12
CA ALA A 248 26.64 41.62 15.83
C ALA A 248 26.58 41.63 14.31
N PHE A 249 26.39 40.44 13.71
CA PHE A 249 25.89 40.40 12.36
C PHE A 249 24.70 41.35 12.37
N PRO A 250 24.62 42.33 11.44
CA PRO A 250 23.45 43.17 11.37
C PRO A 250 22.27 42.22 11.40
N THR A 251 21.42 42.37 12.43
CA THR A 251 20.15 41.67 12.53
C THR A 251 19.59 41.77 11.13
N ALA A 252 19.46 40.63 10.45
CA ALA A 252 18.88 40.63 9.12
C ALA A 252 17.52 41.28 9.33
N GLU A 253 17.41 42.56 8.94
CA GLU A 253 16.14 43.24 8.89
C GLU A 253 15.25 42.27 8.14
N GLU A 254 14.12 41.91 8.75
CA GLU A 254 13.09 41.11 8.12
C GLU A 254 12.70 41.86 6.84
N GLN A 255 13.42 41.60 5.76
CA GLN A 255 13.11 42.14 4.46
C GLN A 255 11.72 41.60 4.16
N GLU A 256 10.76 42.51 4.03
CA GLU A 256 9.40 42.19 3.63
C GLU A 256 9.48 41.15 2.51
N PRO A 257 8.79 40.00 2.65
CA PRO A 257 8.97 38.89 1.74
C PRO A 257 8.76 39.40 0.32
N SER A 258 9.81 39.29 -0.50
CA SER A 258 9.72 39.64 -1.91
C SER A 258 8.49 38.94 -2.49
N ARG A 259 7.70 39.61 -3.34
CA ARG A 259 6.51 39.00 -3.97
C ARG A 259 6.79 37.64 -4.65
N PHE A 260 8.05 37.41 -5.01
CA PHE A 260 8.53 36.11 -5.50
C PHE A 260 8.61 35.03 -4.40
N ALA A 261 9.04 35.40 -3.19
CA ALA A 261 9.06 34.52 -2.01
C ALA A 261 7.63 34.12 -1.60
N GLU A 262 6.69 35.07 -1.54
CA GLU A 262 5.28 34.76 -1.29
C GLU A 262 4.69 33.81 -2.36
N LEU A 263 5.06 34.02 -3.63
CA LEU A 263 4.63 33.15 -4.73
C LEU A 263 5.26 31.74 -4.62
N MET A 264 6.53 31.64 -4.22
CA MET A 264 7.18 30.36 -3.95
C MET A 264 6.57 29.64 -2.75
N ASP A 265 6.24 30.33 -1.67
CA ASP A 265 5.57 29.74 -0.51
C ASP A 265 4.18 29.23 -0.90
N ALA A 266 3.40 30.01 -1.65
CA ALA A 266 2.11 29.57 -2.18
C ALA A 266 2.24 28.36 -3.13
N LEU A 267 3.24 28.36 -4.00
CA LEU A 267 3.51 27.24 -4.91
C LEU A 267 3.90 25.97 -4.14
N THR A 268 4.73 26.11 -3.11
CA THR A 268 5.20 25.00 -2.26
C THR A 268 4.04 24.44 -1.45
N TYR A 269 3.17 25.30 -0.91
CA TYR A 269 1.94 24.91 -0.22
C TYR A 269 0.97 24.14 -1.14
N ILE A 270 0.71 24.66 -2.35
CA ILE A 270 -0.13 23.99 -3.34
C ILE A 270 0.47 22.64 -3.75
N MET A 271 1.78 22.58 -3.97
CA MET A 271 2.46 21.34 -4.32
C MET A 271 2.40 20.31 -3.19
N GLY A 272 2.57 20.76 -1.93
CA GLY A 272 2.39 19.93 -0.74
C GLY A 272 0.97 19.37 -0.63
N LEU A 273 -0.04 20.22 -0.85
CA LEU A 273 -1.46 19.82 -0.81
C LEU A 273 -1.79 18.81 -1.93
N VAL A 274 -1.30 19.05 -3.15
CA VAL A 274 -1.46 18.12 -4.28
C VAL A 274 -0.78 16.79 -3.97
N LEU A 275 0.42 16.79 -3.38
CA LEU A 275 1.12 15.56 -3.02
C LEU A 275 0.36 14.78 -1.92
N VAL A 276 -0.15 15.47 -0.90
CA VAL A 276 -0.99 14.86 0.15
C VAL A 276 -2.26 14.26 -0.47
N ALA A 277 -2.93 14.97 -1.38
CA ALA A 277 -4.10 14.47 -2.09
C ALA A 277 -3.78 13.21 -2.93
N ILE A 278 -2.65 13.19 -3.63
CA ILE A 278 -2.17 12.01 -4.38
C ILE A 278 -1.90 10.84 -3.43
N LEU A 279 -1.27 11.09 -2.27
CA LEU A 279 -0.99 10.06 -1.28
C LEU A 279 -2.27 9.50 -0.65
N ILE A 280 -3.26 10.35 -0.35
CA ILE A 280 -4.58 9.93 0.11
C ILE A 280 -5.28 9.08 -0.95
N LEU A 281 -5.26 9.50 -2.21
CA LEU A 281 -5.82 8.72 -3.33
C LEU A 281 -5.12 7.36 -3.50
N LEU A 282 -3.79 7.32 -3.38
CA LEU A 282 -3.02 6.08 -3.41
C LEU A 282 -3.36 5.17 -2.22
N PHE A 283 -3.47 5.75 -1.03
CA PHE A 283 -3.85 5.03 0.19
C PHE A 283 -5.25 4.42 0.06
N ILE A 284 -6.23 5.20 -0.42
CA ILE A 284 -7.59 4.74 -0.71
C ILE A 284 -7.55 3.64 -1.78
N ALA A 285 -6.78 3.80 -2.85
CA ALA A 285 -6.66 2.78 -3.90
C ALA A 285 -6.05 1.46 -3.38
N ILE A 286 -5.05 1.54 -2.51
CA ILE A 286 -4.44 0.36 -1.85
C ILE A 286 -5.43 -0.30 -0.91
N LEU A 287 -6.13 0.48 -0.08
CA LEU A 287 -7.18 0.00 0.81
C LEU A 287 -8.29 -0.68 0.01
N PHE A 288 -8.78 -0.06 -1.06
CA PHE A 288 -9.82 -0.63 -1.92
C PHE A 288 -9.36 -1.94 -2.57
N LYS A 289 -8.10 -2.01 -3.02
CA LYS A 289 -7.52 -3.22 -3.63
C LYS A 289 -7.29 -4.37 -2.63
N LYS A 290 -7.00 -4.05 -1.37
CA LYS A 290 -6.90 -5.05 -0.27
C LYS A 290 -8.28 -5.45 0.24
N PHE A 291 -9.17 -4.49 0.45
CA PHE A 291 -10.54 -4.69 0.94
C PHE A 291 -11.37 -5.50 -0.06
N ARG A 292 -11.25 -5.25 -1.37
CA ARG A 292 -11.87 -6.08 -2.41
C ARG A 292 -11.45 -7.55 -2.31
N ARG A 293 -10.17 -7.83 -2.03
CA ARG A 293 -9.68 -9.21 -1.84
C ARG A 293 -10.23 -9.86 -0.57
N LEU A 294 -10.36 -9.10 0.50
CA LEU A 294 -10.96 -9.57 1.75
C LEU A 294 -12.47 -9.81 1.60
N LEU A 295 -13.20 -8.91 0.94
CA LEU A 295 -14.62 -9.07 0.61
C LEU A 295 -14.88 -10.30 -0.25
N ILE A 296 -14.08 -10.53 -1.31
CA ILE A 296 -14.22 -11.72 -2.14
C ILE A 296 -13.96 -12.99 -1.32
N ARG A 297 -12.94 -12.99 -0.43
CA ARG A 297 -12.69 -14.13 0.47
C ARG A 297 -13.82 -14.33 1.48
N ALA A 298 -14.38 -13.26 2.04
CA ALA A 298 -15.48 -13.32 2.99
C ALA A 298 -16.77 -13.84 2.32
N ILE A 299 -17.09 -13.36 1.11
CA ILE A 299 -18.21 -13.84 0.31
C ILE A 299 -18.03 -15.31 -0.05
N LEU A 300 -16.83 -15.73 -0.47
CA LEU A 300 -16.53 -17.15 -0.74
C LEU A 300 -16.56 -18.02 0.53
N SER A 301 -16.24 -17.44 1.69
CA SER A 301 -16.33 -18.14 2.98
C SER A 301 -17.79 -18.30 3.41
N LEU A 302 -18.59 -17.24 3.29
CA LEU A 302 -20.03 -17.25 3.57
C LEU A 302 -20.76 -18.20 2.62
N TRP A 303 -20.42 -18.20 1.33
CA TRP A 303 -20.98 -19.12 0.34
C TRP A 303 -20.70 -20.59 0.68
N ARG A 304 -19.47 -20.90 1.12
CA ARG A 304 -19.11 -22.25 1.59
C ARG A 304 -19.88 -22.64 2.86
N MET A 305 -20.06 -21.71 3.79
CA MET A 305 -20.86 -21.93 5.00
C MET A 305 -22.33 -22.18 4.67
N ILE A 306 -22.90 -21.42 3.73
CA ILE A 306 -24.26 -21.59 3.23
C ILE A 306 -24.40 -22.95 2.53
N GLN A 307 -23.44 -23.35 1.70
CA GLN A 307 -23.44 -24.68 1.07
C GLN A 307 -23.32 -25.83 2.08
N GLN A 308 -22.59 -25.65 3.18
CA GLN A 308 -22.50 -26.63 4.27
C GLN A 308 -23.78 -26.71 5.11
N VAL A 309 -24.53 -25.62 5.23
CA VAL A 309 -25.77 -25.55 6.04
C VAL A 309 -27.02 -25.92 5.21
N PHE A 310 -27.06 -25.58 3.93
CA PHE A 310 -28.18 -25.88 3.01
C PHE A 310 -27.96 -27.10 2.11
N GLY A 311 -26.74 -27.65 2.06
CA GLY A 311 -26.45 -28.90 1.38
C GLY A 311 -27.02 -30.09 2.14
N LYS A 312 -28.18 -30.58 1.70
CA LYS A 312 -28.79 -31.81 2.21
C LYS A 312 -27.80 -32.97 2.13
N LYS A 313 -27.62 -33.63 3.28
CA LYS A 313 -26.99 -34.96 3.42
C LYS A 313 -27.71 -35.99 2.52
N HIS A 314 -26.97 -36.62 1.62
CA HIS A 314 -27.11 -38.04 1.28
C HIS A 314 -25.70 -38.55 0.87
N VAL A 315 -25.10 -39.42 1.69
CA VAL A 315 -24.86 -40.88 1.44
C VAL A 315 -23.82 -41.09 0.32
N ALA A 316 -22.76 -41.88 0.41
CA ALA A 316 -22.01 -42.59 1.44
C ALA A 316 -20.69 -43.02 0.77
N GLU A 317 -19.66 -43.29 1.58
CA GLU A 317 -18.46 -44.12 1.32
C GLU A 317 -18.03 -44.39 -0.13
N THR A 318 -16.85 -43.90 -0.47
CA THR A 318 -15.83 -44.77 -1.07
C THR A 318 -14.45 -44.25 -0.71
N ALA A 319 -13.60 -45.18 -0.28
CA ALA A 319 -12.21 -44.98 0.06
C ALA A 319 -11.45 -44.24 -1.04
N THR A 320 -10.59 -43.31 -0.62
CA THR A 320 -9.24 -43.16 -1.16
C THR A 320 -8.50 -42.16 -0.28
N ASP A 321 -7.53 -42.71 0.43
CA ASP A 321 -6.42 -41.98 1.02
C ASP A 321 -5.69 -41.26 -0.13
N TYR A 322 -5.89 -39.96 -0.24
CA TYR A 322 -5.09 -39.10 -1.10
C TYR A 322 -4.22 -38.23 -0.20
N GLN A 323 -2.96 -38.66 -0.06
CA GLN A 323 -1.87 -37.75 0.27
C GLN A 323 -1.85 -36.63 -0.78
N ASP A 324 -2.26 -35.44 -0.37
CA ASP A 324 -2.19 -34.24 -1.20
C ASP A 324 -0.73 -33.75 -1.22
N GLU A 325 0.05 -34.29 -2.16
CA GLU A 325 1.29 -33.67 -2.59
C GLU A 325 0.95 -32.30 -3.19
N LYS A 326 1.26 -31.23 -2.45
CA LYS A 326 1.18 -29.85 -2.94
C LYS A 326 2.22 -29.63 -4.04
N GLU A 327 1.91 -30.05 -5.25
CA GLU A 327 2.52 -29.43 -6.43
C GLU A 327 1.94 -28.04 -6.65
N ASN A 328 2.84 -27.07 -6.72
CA ASN A 328 2.53 -25.67 -6.92
C ASN A 328 2.20 -25.46 -8.42
N LEU A 329 1.01 -25.87 -8.85
CA LEU A 329 0.54 -25.78 -10.25
C LEU A 329 0.06 -24.38 -10.66
N PHE A 330 0.46 -23.31 -9.95
CA PHE A 330 0.12 -21.94 -10.36
C PHE A 330 1.34 -21.17 -10.83
N ASP A 331 1.75 -21.45 -12.06
CA ASP A 331 2.81 -20.72 -12.74
C ASP A 331 2.28 -19.36 -13.23
N TRP A 332 2.39 -18.35 -12.37
CA TRP A 332 1.91 -16.98 -12.60
C TRP A 332 2.42 -16.37 -13.93
N LYS A 333 3.58 -16.83 -14.40
CA LYS A 333 4.15 -16.42 -15.70
C LYS A 333 3.35 -16.97 -16.88
N LYS A 334 2.90 -18.24 -16.84
CA LYS A 334 2.04 -18.83 -17.89
C LYS A 334 0.68 -18.14 -17.93
N TRP A 335 0.05 -17.96 -16.78
CA TRP A 335 -1.28 -17.32 -16.70
C TRP A 335 -1.29 -15.89 -17.25
N ARG A 336 -0.25 -15.09 -16.97
CA ARG A 336 -0.14 -13.72 -17.51
C ARG A 336 0.02 -13.73 -19.04
N LYS A 337 0.84 -14.62 -19.58
CA LYS A 337 1.12 -14.66 -21.03
C LYS A 337 -0.14 -15.05 -21.81
N GLU A 338 -0.85 -16.07 -21.35
CA GLU A 338 -2.07 -16.56 -22.01
C GLU A 338 -3.25 -15.57 -21.94
N ASN A 339 -3.39 -14.82 -20.84
CA ASN A 339 -4.47 -13.84 -20.71
C ASN A 339 -4.17 -12.51 -21.39
N GLN A 340 -2.90 -12.12 -21.51
CA GLN A 340 -2.53 -10.86 -22.18
C GLN A 340 -2.87 -10.90 -23.68
N GLU A 341 -2.66 -12.05 -24.33
CA GLU A 341 -3.03 -12.25 -25.74
C GLU A 341 -4.55 -12.17 -25.94
N LYS A 342 -5.33 -12.85 -25.09
CA LYS A 342 -6.80 -12.83 -25.13
C LYS A 342 -7.40 -11.43 -24.90
N ILE A 343 -6.83 -10.66 -23.96
CA ILE A 343 -7.26 -9.28 -23.69
C ILE A 343 -6.92 -8.36 -24.86
N THR A 344 -5.75 -8.55 -25.49
CA THR A 344 -5.33 -7.73 -26.63
C THR A 344 -6.19 -7.99 -27.87
N GLU A 345 -6.59 -9.24 -28.11
CA GLU A 345 -7.53 -9.59 -29.17
C GLU A 345 -8.94 -9.04 -28.92
N ALA A 346 -9.44 -9.12 -27.68
CA ALA A 346 -10.73 -8.55 -27.30
C ALA A 346 -10.75 -7.02 -27.51
N PHE A 347 -9.65 -6.33 -27.16
CA PHE A 347 -9.52 -4.89 -27.37
C PHE A 347 -9.43 -4.50 -28.86
N ARG A 348 -8.79 -5.32 -29.69
CA ARG A 348 -8.73 -5.14 -31.15
C ARG A 348 -10.09 -5.34 -31.82
N GLN A 349 -10.94 -6.22 -31.30
CA GLN A 349 -12.30 -6.40 -31.83
C GLN A 349 -13.22 -5.21 -31.50
N ILE A 350 -13.02 -4.58 -30.33
CA ILE A 350 -13.81 -3.42 -29.90
C ILE A 350 -13.40 -2.15 -30.68
N THR A 351 -12.13 -2.04 -31.09
CA THR A 351 -11.59 -0.87 -31.82
C THR A 351 -11.77 -0.92 -33.34
N LYS A 352 -12.25 -2.04 -33.91
CA LYS A 352 -12.59 -2.10 -35.34
C LYS A 352 -13.91 -1.36 -35.60
N ARG A 353 -13.76 -0.13 -36.10
CA ARG A 353 -14.84 0.72 -36.61
C ARG A 353 -15.68 -0.07 -37.64
N LYS A 354 -16.99 -0.23 -37.38
CA LYS A 354 -17.91 -0.95 -38.27
C LYS A 354 -17.91 -0.31 -39.68
N PRO A 355 -17.79 -1.10 -40.76
CA PRO A 355 -17.85 -0.55 -42.12
C PRO A 355 -19.21 0.11 -42.38
N LYS A 356 -19.20 1.28 -43.03
CA LYS A 356 -20.43 2.00 -43.44
C LYS A 356 -21.12 1.18 -44.54
N PHE A 357 -22.43 0.93 -44.40
CA PHE A 357 -23.25 0.12 -45.30
C PHE A 357 -23.11 0.51 -46.78
N GLU A 358 -22.91 1.80 -47.06
CA GLU A 358 -22.73 2.37 -48.40
C GLU A 358 -21.48 1.89 -49.12
N ARG A 359 -20.42 1.52 -48.38
CA ARG A 359 -19.12 1.10 -48.95
C ARG A 359 -18.99 -0.41 -49.15
N LEU A 360 -20.04 -1.17 -48.83
CA LEU A 360 -20.06 -2.63 -48.96
C LEU A 360 -20.38 -3.04 -50.40
N THR A 361 -19.80 -4.15 -50.86
CA THR A 361 -20.23 -4.78 -52.12
C THR A 361 -21.67 -5.28 -52.01
N ASN A 362 -22.33 -5.55 -53.14
CA ASN A 362 -23.73 -5.96 -53.14
C ASN A 362 -23.98 -7.24 -52.31
N GLU A 363 -23.05 -8.19 -52.39
CA GLU A 363 -23.07 -9.43 -51.61
C GLU A 363 -22.84 -9.19 -50.12
N GLU A 364 -21.92 -8.28 -49.80
CA GLU A 364 -21.66 -7.87 -48.42
C GLU A 364 -22.86 -7.14 -47.80
N LYS A 365 -23.61 -6.35 -48.58
CA LYS A 365 -24.84 -5.70 -48.13
C LYS A 365 -25.89 -6.74 -47.73
N VAL A 366 -26.10 -7.77 -48.55
CA VAL A 366 -27.03 -8.87 -48.23
C VAL A 366 -26.63 -9.58 -46.94
N ARG A 367 -25.35 -9.98 -46.81
CA ARG A 367 -24.84 -10.63 -45.59
C ARG A 367 -24.90 -9.72 -44.37
N PHE A 368 -24.73 -8.42 -44.55
CA PHE A 368 -24.79 -7.42 -43.49
C PHE A 368 -26.22 -7.25 -42.96
N LEU A 369 -27.22 -7.19 -43.84
CA LEU A 369 -28.64 -7.09 -43.47
C LEU A 369 -29.08 -8.35 -42.70
N TYR A 370 -28.76 -9.55 -43.22
CA TYR A 370 -29.04 -10.80 -42.51
C TYR A 370 -28.39 -10.83 -41.11
N ARG A 371 -27.10 -10.47 -40.98
CA ARG A 371 -26.40 -10.41 -39.68
C ARG A 371 -27.05 -9.43 -38.71
N ARG A 372 -27.70 -8.38 -39.19
CA ARG A 372 -28.40 -7.42 -38.35
C ARG A 372 -29.68 -8.04 -37.79
N ILE A 373 -30.50 -8.65 -38.64
CA ILE A 373 -31.73 -9.35 -38.24
C ILE A 373 -31.42 -10.48 -37.27
N ALA A 374 -30.42 -11.31 -37.56
CA ALA A 374 -29.99 -12.40 -36.67
C ALA A 374 -29.58 -11.89 -35.27
N ARG A 375 -28.97 -10.70 -35.17
CA ARG A 375 -28.64 -10.10 -33.86
C ARG A 375 -29.88 -9.60 -33.13
N ASP A 376 -30.86 -9.06 -33.84
CA ASP A 376 -32.09 -8.58 -33.23
C ASP A 376 -32.95 -9.77 -32.74
N VAL A 377 -33.03 -10.86 -33.52
CA VAL A 377 -33.63 -12.14 -33.07
C VAL A 377 -32.89 -12.71 -31.86
N LYS A 378 -31.55 -12.63 -31.83
CA LYS A 378 -30.74 -13.05 -30.67
C LYS A 378 -31.02 -12.22 -29.41
N LYS A 379 -31.35 -10.94 -29.53
CA LYS A 379 -31.72 -10.09 -28.39
C LYS A 379 -33.13 -10.38 -27.86
N GLN A 380 -34.02 -10.88 -28.71
CA GLN A 380 -35.40 -11.23 -28.34
C GLN A 380 -35.52 -12.63 -27.71
N GLU A 381 -34.41 -13.27 -27.32
CA GLU A 381 -34.34 -14.64 -26.75
C GLU A 381 -34.96 -15.77 -27.59
N LYS A 382 -35.38 -15.49 -28.83
CA LYS A 382 -35.93 -16.48 -29.78
C LYS A 382 -34.85 -17.28 -30.52
N TRP A 383 -33.57 -16.97 -30.29
CA TRP A 383 -32.45 -17.56 -31.01
C TRP A 383 -31.98 -18.90 -30.42
N ARG A 384 -31.76 -19.89 -31.29
CA ARG A 384 -31.09 -21.16 -30.97
C ARG A 384 -29.97 -21.43 -31.98
N GLU A 385 -28.89 -22.08 -31.54
CA GLU A 385 -27.72 -22.36 -32.38
C GLU A 385 -28.02 -23.33 -33.53
N SER A 386 -29.05 -24.15 -33.40
CA SER A 386 -29.52 -25.08 -34.43
C SER A 386 -30.29 -24.43 -35.57
N LEU A 387 -30.60 -23.12 -35.50
CA LEU A 387 -31.48 -22.49 -36.48
C LEU A 387 -30.79 -22.25 -37.82
N THR A 388 -31.48 -22.59 -38.90
CA THR A 388 -31.04 -22.28 -40.27
C THR A 388 -31.32 -20.80 -40.61
N ALA A 389 -30.71 -20.30 -41.69
CA ALA A 389 -30.92 -18.90 -42.10
C ALA A 389 -32.38 -18.58 -42.45
N HIS A 390 -33.10 -19.55 -43.03
CA HIS A 390 -34.53 -19.47 -43.28
C HIS A 390 -35.31 -19.39 -41.97
N GLU A 391 -35.00 -20.28 -41.02
CA GLU A 391 -35.69 -20.31 -39.72
C GLU A 391 -35.48 -19.01 -38.92
N VAL A 392 -34.29 -18.41 -39.01
CA VAL A 392 -33.99 -17.11 -38.38
C VAL A 392 -34.86 -15.99 -38.98
N LEU A 393 -35.01 -15.98 -40.31
CA LEU A 393 -35.83 -14.95 -40.99
C LEU A 393 -37.33 -15.18 -40.72
N ALA A 394 -37.77 -16.44 -40.65
CA ALA A 394 -39.15 -16.82 -40.34
C ALA A 394 -39.59 -16.49 -38.90
N LEU A 395 -38.64 -16.34 -37.96
CA LEU A 395 -38.91 -15.89 -36.58
C LEU A 395 -39.19 -14.39 -36.47
N THR A 396 -38.96 -13.64 -37.55
CA THR A 396 -39.30 -12.22 -37.67
C THR A 396 -40.68 -12.10 -38.33
N GLU A 397 -41.44 -11.03 -38.07
CA GLU A 397 -42.74 -10.80 -38.72
C GLU A 397 -42.60 -10.90 -40.24
N LYS A 398 -43.40 -11.77 -40.87
CA LYS A 398 -43.35 -12.00 -42.32
C LYS A 398 -43.70 -10.71 -43.07
N ASN A 399 -42.70 -10.16 -43.74
CA ASN A 399 -42.85 -9.07 -44.70
C ASN A 399 -42.30 -9.56 -46.03
N GLN A 400 -42.95 -9.23 -47.16
CA GLN A 400 -42.49 -9.54 -48.52
C GLN A 400 -41.02 -9.13 -48.74
N GLN A 401 -40.56 -8.09 -48.05
CA GLN A 401 -39.16 -7.62 -48.08
C GLN A 401 -38.16 -8.59 -47.45
N LEU A 402 -38.57 -9.40 -46.46
CA LEU A 402 -37.71 -10.38 -45.79
C LEU A 402 -37.61 -11.70 -46.57
N GLU A 403 -38.68 -12.11 -47.25
CA GLU A 403 -38.68 -13.27 -48.17
C GLU A 403 -37.75 -13.01 -49.37
N LEU A 404 -37.71 -11.76 -49.84
CA LEU A 404 -36.75 -11.35 -50.87
C LEU A 404 -35.31 -11.37 -50.35
N LEU A 405 -35.07 -10.94 -49.10
CA LEU A 405 -33.75 -11.00 -48.48
C LEU A 405 -33.27 -12.45 -48.27
N GLU A 406 -34.17 -13.36 -47.92
CA GLU A 406 -33.92 -14.81 -47.80
C GLU A 406 -33.39 -15.37 -49.12
N THR A 407 -34.14 -15.16 -50.20
CA THR A 407 -33.77 -15.60 -51.56
C THR A 407 -32.42 -15.03 -52.02
N LEU A 408 -32.18 -13.74 -51.75
CA LEU A 408 -30.91 -13.10 -52.08
C LEU A 408 -29.75 -13.64 -51.24
N TYR A 409 -29.99 -13.93 -49.95
CA TYR A 409 -28.98 -14.47 -49.06
C TYR A 409 -28.55 -15.87 -49.47
N ASP A 410 -29.49 -16.73 -49.84
CA ASP A 410 -29.17 -18.08 -50.32
C ASP A 410 -28.42 -18.07 -51.63
N ASN A 411 -28.79 -17.18 -52.56
CA ASN A 411 -28.04 -17.02 -53.80
C ASN A 411 -26.59 -16.54 -53.53
N VAL A 412 -26.38 -15.66 -52.55
CA VAL A 412 -25.04 -15.19 -52.15
C VAL A 412 -24.24 -16.21 -51.33
N ARG A 413 -24.92 -17.14 -50.64
CA ARG A 413 -24.28 -18.15 -49.76
C ARG A 413 -24.02 -19.47 -50.47
N TYR A 414 -24.94 -19.89 -51.33
CA TYR A 414 -24.96 -21.19 -52.01
C TYR A 414 -24.83 -21.07 -53.54
N GLY A 415 -25.01 -19.87 -54.11
CA GLY A 415 -24.84 -19.59 -55.54
C GLY A 415 -23.50 -18.90 -55.87
N LYS A 416 -23.07 -18.98 -57.15
CA LYS A 416 -21.89 -18.29 -57.69
C LYS A 416 -22.25 -16.83 -58.05
N GLY A 417 -22.47 -16.03 -57.01
CA GLY A 417 -23.07 -14.69 -56.97
C GLY A 417 -22.80 -13.71 -58.13
N ILE A 418 -23.89 -13.28 -58.78
CA ILE A 418 -24.02 -11.96 -59.40
C ILE A 418 -25.42 -11.44 -59.05
N ILE A 419 -25.50 -10.37 -58.25
CA ILE A 419 -26.77 -9.72 -57.90
C ILE A 419 -27.11 -8.72 -59.01
N ARG A 420 -28.29 -8.86 -59.64
CA ARG A 420 -28.81 -7.91 -60.64
C ARG A 420 -29.06 -6.53 -60.02
N GLN A 421 -28.87 -5.47 -60.80
CA GLN A 421 -28.99 -4.08 -60.34
C GLN A 421 -30.40 -3.75 -59.78
N ASP A 422 -31.44 -4.40 -60.28
CA ASP A 422 -32.83 -4.22 -59.83
C ASP A 422 -33.02 -4.58 -58.35
N ASN A 423 -32.22 -5.53 -57.83
CA ASN A 423 -32.28 -5.95 -56.43
C ASN A 423 -31.60 -4.93 -55.48
N LEU A 424 -30.89 -3.92 -56.00
CA LEU A 424 -30.17 -2.94 -55.18
C LEU A 424 -31.10 -1.89 -54.58
N GLN A 425 -32.14 -1.49 -55.31
CA GLN A 425 -33.13 -0.55 -54.80
C GLN A 425 -33.90 -1.19 -53.63
N GLN A 426 -34.27 -2.47 -53.78
CA GLN A 426 -34.95 -3.24 -52.75
C GLN A 426 -34.08 -3.45 -51.49
N LEU A 427 -32.77 -3.69 -51.63
CA LEU A 427 -31.85 -3.77 -50.49
C LEU A 427 -31.72 -2.43 -49.73
N GLN A 428 -31.81 -1.30 -50.44
CA GLN A 428 -31.82 0.02 -49.81
C GLN A 428 -33.14 0.30 -49.10
N GLU A 429 -34.27 -0.16 -49.64
CA GLU A 429 -35.58 -0.09 -48.98
C GLU A 429 -35.61 -0.92 -47.70
N ILE A 430 -35.11 -2.16 -47.74
CA ILE A 430 -34.96 -3.04 -46.56
C ILE A 430 -34.08 -2.35 -45.50
N TRP A 431 -32.99 -1.70 -45.93
CA TRP A 431 -32.11 -0.93 -45.03
C TRP A 431 -32.81 0.28 -44.40
N ARG A 432 -33.63 1.01 -45.18
CA ARG A 432 -34.42 2.14 -44.68
C ARG A 432 -35.47 1.67 -43.69
N TYR A 433 -36.26 0.65 -44.03
CA TYR A 433 -37.26 0.05 -43.15
C TYR A 433 -36.69 -0.33 -41.78
N MET A 434 -35.54 -1.02 -41.76
CA MET A 434 -34.87 -1.42 -40.51
C MET A 434 -34.21 -0.28 -39.70
N ASN A 435 -34.07 0.92 -40.27
CA ASN A 435 -33.56 2.09 -39.57
C ASN A 435 -34.68 3.02 -39.09
N PHE A 436 -35.86 3.00 -39.71
CA PHE A 436 -37.01 3.84 -39.33
C PHE A 436 -37.89 3.21 -38.23
N ASN A 437 -37.97 1.88 -38.13
CA ASN A 437 -38.70 1.18 -37.05
C ASN A 437 -37.87 1.03 -35.76
N LYS A 438 -37.23 2.10 -35.31
CA LYS A 438 -36.35 2.09 -34.12
C LYS A 438 -36.88 2.94 -32.98
#